data_AF-A0A1Y5PJF2-F1
#
_entry.id   AF-A0A1Y5PJF2-F1
#
_cell.length_a   1.000
_cell.length_b   1.000
_cell.length_c   1.000
_cell.angle_alpha   90.00
_cell.angle_beta   90.00
_cell.angle_gamma   90.00
#
_symmetry.space_group_name_H-M   'P 1'
#
loop_
_entity.id
_entity.type
_entity.pdbx_description
1 polymer ?
#
loop_
_entity_poly.entity_id
_entity_poly.type
_entity_poly.pdbx_seq_one_letter_code
_entity_poly.pdbx_strand_id
1 'polypeptide(L)'
;MGENHGLGYWPLRRFLVVEDSMRPTLRPGDGLLSVRGGNPRRGQIRVFRDPTLSTRWLVKRVGEVSGRGRGARFQACSDNPGAPGVVDSRQFGWVPAAGSYRVVWTVRGG
;
A
#
# COMPACT_ATOMS: atom_id res chain seq x y z
N MET A 1 -31.69 -3.54 -8.46
CA MET A 1 -31.14 -4.69 -7.71
C MET A 1 -30.12 -4.16 -6.71
N GLY A 2 -30.48 -4.07 -5.43
CA GLY A 2 -29.58 -3.66 -4.36
C GLY A 2 -28.87 -4.88 -3.80
N GLU A 3 -27.59 -5.03 -4.10
CA GLU A 3 -26.79 -6.15 -3.61
C GLU A 3 -26.41 -5.88 -2.16
N ASN A 4 -27.00 -6.69 -1.26
CA ASN A 4 -26.64 -6.76 0.15
C ASN A 4 -25.14 -7.06 0.27
N HIS A 5 -24.37 -6.06 0.70
CA HIS A 5 -22.99 -6.27 1.13
C HIS A 5 -23.00 -7.15 2.37
N GLY A 6 -22.73 -8.45 2.18
CA GLY A 6 -22.58 -9.41 3.25
C GLY A 6 -21.60 -8.90 4.31
N LEU A 7 -22.10 -8.72 5.53
CA LEU A 7 -21.31 -8.62 6.74
C LEU A 7 -20.52 -9.93 6.91
N GLY A 8 -19.26 -9.93 6.51
CA GLY A 8 -18.33 -11.04 6.74
C GLY A 8 -16.93 -10.63 6.33
N TYR A 9 -16.03 -10.54 7.30
CA TYR A 9 -14.66 -10.01 7.22
C TYR A 9 -14.60 -8.50 7.08
N TRP A 10 -14.40 -7.79 8.19
CA TRP A 10 -13.87 -6.44 8.09
C TRP A 10 -12.53 -6.54 7.34
N PRO A 11 -12.37 -5.92 6.17
CA PRO A 11 -11.16 -6.07 5.36
C PRO A 11 -9.96 -5.30 5.96
N LEU A 12 -9.92 -5.13 7.28
CA LEU A 12 -8.92 -4.38 8.01
C LEU A 12 -7.72 -5.27 8.30
N ARG A 13 -6.54 -4.71 8.07
CA ARG A 13 -5.29 -5.26 8.56
C ARG A 13 -4.44 -4.15 9.15
N ARG A 14 -3.80 -4.46 10.27
CA ARG A 14 -2.80 -3.59 10.90
C ARG A 14 -1.42 -3.98 10.42
N PHE A 15 -0.58 -2.98 10.21
CA PHE A 15 0.83 -3.14 9.86
C PHE A 15 1.68 -2.24 10.74
N LEU A 16 2.93 -2.64 10.97
CA LEU A 16 3.95 -1.81 11.59
C LEU A 16 4.95 -1.41 10.50
N VAL A 17 5.28 -0.13 10.44
CA VAL A 17 6.33 0.38 9.57
C VAL A 17 7.67 0.04 10.22
N VAL A 18 8.56 -0.60 9.47
CA VAL A 18 9.89 -1.03 9.96
C VAL A 18 11.05 -0.41 9.19
N GLU A 19 10.78 0.20 8.03
CA GLU A 19 11.80 0.77 7.13
C GLU A 19 11.59 2.27 6.89
N ASP A 20 12.66 2.96 6.48
CA ASP A 20 12.68 4.42 6.27
C ASP A 20 12.24 4.87 4.86
N SER A 21 11.85 3.95 3.99
CA SER A 21 11.51 4.25 2.57
C SER A 21 10.34 5.21 2.38
N MET A 22 9.53 5.40 3.43
CA MET A 22 8.37 6.28 3.43
C MET A 22 8.56 7.56 4.26
N ARG A 23 9.78 7.85 4.74
CA ARG A 23 10.06 9.13 5.38
C ARG A 23 9.84 10.31 4.42
N PRO A 24 9.43 11.50 4.91
CA PRO A 24 9.03 11.79 6.29
C PRO A 24 7.58 11.39 6.62
N THR A 25 6.81 10.92 5.63
CA THR A 25 5.38 10.60 5.75
C THR A 25 5.10 9.52 6.79
N LEU A 26 5.88 8.46 6.77
CA LEU A 26 5.85 7.35 7.71
C LEU A 26 7.26 7.11 8.25
N ARG A 27 7.34 6.77 9.54
CA ARG A 27 8.60 6.44 10.22
C ARG A 27 8.56 5.00 10.72
N PRO A 28 9.71 4.33 10.85
CA PRO A 28 9.78 3.09 11.61
C PRO A 28 9.13 3.27 12.99
N GLY A 29 8.29 2.32 13.38
CA GLY A 29 7.46 2.39 14.60
C GLY A 29 6.01 2.86 14.37
N ASP A 30 5.71 3.49 13.23
CA ASP A 30 4.33 3.89 12.91
C ASP A 30 3.42 2.67 12.68
N GLY A 31 2.23 2.71 13.27
CA GLY A 31 1.17 1.75 13.02
C GLY A 31 0.29 2.19 11.85
N LEU A 32 -0.04 1.27 10.95
CA LEU A 32 -0.95 1.52 9.84
C LEU A 32 -2.23 0.73 10.00
N LEU A 33 -3.36 1.41 9.83
CA LEU A 33 -4.67 0.80 9.74
C LEU A 33 -5.10 0.81 8.27
N SER A 34 -5.30 -0.37 7.69
CA SER A 34 -5.41 -0.52 6.24
C SER A 34 -6.59 -1.39 5.82
N VAL A 35 -7.39 -0.93 4.86
CA VAL A 35 -8.55 -1.66 4.33
C VAL A 35 -8.23 -2.32 2.99
N ARG A 36 -8.64 -3.58 2.80
CA ARG A 36 -8.39 -4.35 1.57
C ARG A 36 -9.19 -3.76 0.40
N GLY A 37 -8.55 -3.62 -0.75
CA GLY A 37 -9.20 -3.23 -2.00
C GLY A 37 -9.40 -1.72 -2.18
N GLY A 38 -10.45 -1.35 -2.92
CA GLY A 38 -10.71 0.02 -3.37
C GLY A 38 -9.88 0.43 -4.58
N ASN A 39 -10.45 1.32 -5.41
CA ASN A 39 -9.79 1.80 -6.63
C ASN A 39 -8.57 2.67 -6.26
N PRO A 40 -7.36 2.37 -6.77
CA PRO A 40 -6.18 3.15 -6.46
C PRO A 40 -6.34 4.57 -7.01
N ARG A 41 -5.85 5.55 -6.25
CA ARG A 41 -5.77 6.96 -6.66
C ARG A 41 -4.39 7.49 -6.34
N ARG A 42 -3.88 8.36 -7.21
CA ARG A 42 -2.61 9.06 -7.01
C ARG A 42 -2.57 9.72 -5.63
N GLY A 43 -1.42 9.60 -4.96
CA GLY A 43 -1.16 10.12 -3.63
C GLY A 43 -1.61 9.22 -2.46
N GLN A 44 -2.45 8.21 -2.69
CA GLN A 44 -2.81 7.25 -1.64
C GLN A 44 -1.59 6.48 -1.14
N ILE A 45 -1.61 6.03 0.11
CA ILE A 45 -0.62 5.07 0.63
C ILE A 45 -1.24 3.68 0.60
N ARG A 46 -0.51 2.71 0.04
CA ARG A 46 -0.98 1.33 -0.06
C ARG A 46 0.07 0.35 0.42
N VAL A 47 -0.42 -0.74 1.01
CA VAL A 47 0.37 -1.88 1.48
C VAL A 47 0.07 -3.10 0.60
N PHE A 48 1.10 -3.76 0.11
CA PHE A 48 0.98 -4.92 -0.79
C PHE A 48 2.12 -5.90 -0.55
N ARG A 49 1.97 -7.16 -0.97
CA ARG A 49 3.08 -8.12 -0.94
C ARG A 49 4.14 -7.70 -1.93
N ASP A 50 5.39 -7.86 -1.55
CA ASP A 50 6.49 -7.62 -2.46
C ASP A 50 6.43 -8.59 -3.66
N PRO A 51 6.41 -8.09 -4.91
CA PRO A 51 6.43 -8.91 -6.11
C PRO A 51 7.70 -9.80 -6.26
N THR A 52 8.82 -9.36 -5.70
CA THR A 52 10.13 -10.03 -5.73
C THR A 52 10.35 -10.96 -4.54
N LEU A 53 9.70 -10.70 -3.40
CA LEU A 53 9.87 -11.45 -2.15
C LEU A 53 8.52 -11.62 -1.43
N SER A 54 7.73 -12.61 -1.83
CA SER A 54 6.34 -12.80 -1.37
C SER A 54 6.14 -12.93 0.15
N THR A 55 7.21 -13.15 0.92
CA THR A 55 7.21 -13.22 2.38
C THR A 55 7.13 -11.86 3.06
N ARG A 56 7.47 -10.75 2.36
CA ARG A 56 7.46 -9.39 2.92
C ARG A 56 6.33 -8.52 2.37
N TRP A 57 5.94 -7.53 3.15
CA TRP A 57 4.97 -6.51 2.78
C TRP A 57 5.67 -5.18 2.57
N LEU A 58 5.30 -4.47 1.51
CA LEU A 58 5.79 -3.14 1.20
C LEU A 58 4.69 -2.12 1.42
N VAL A 59 5.06 -0.96 1.98
CA VAL A 59 4.22 0.24 2.01
C VAL A 59 4.81 1.29 1.08
N LYS A 60 4.01 1.80 0.15
CA LYS A 60 4.44 2.81 -0.83
C LYS A 60 3.32 3.80 -1.12
N ARG A 61 3.70 4.96 -1.65
CA ARG A 61 2.75 5.95 -2.18
C ARG A 61 2.36 5.59 -3.62
N VAL A 62 1.09 5.76 -3.93
CA VAL A 62 0.56 5.58 -5.28
C VAL A 62 0.99 6.77 -6.14
N GLY A 63 1.79 6.52 -7.16
CA GLY A 63 2.09 7.44 -8.25
C GLY A 63 0.98 7.42 -9.29
N GLU A 64 1.31 7.05 -10.52
CA GLU A 64 0.33 6.90 -11.59
C GLU A 64 -0.53 5.64 -11.41
N VAL A 65 -1.72 5.67 -12.00
CA VAL A 65 -2.70 4.59 -11.98
C VAL A 65 -3.10 4.25 -13.41
N SER A 66 -3.09 2.97 -13.75
CA SER A 66 -3.51 2.44 -15.05
C SER A 66 -4.66 1.44 -14.87
N GLY A 67 -5.62 1.45 -15.79
CA GLY A 67 -6.81 0.60 -15.74
C GLY A 67 -7.86 1.03 -14.71
N ARG A 68 -8.91 0.22 -14.56
CA ARG A 68 -10.04 0.47 -13.65
C ARG A 68 -10.53 -0.81 -12.97
N GLY A 69 -11.21 -0.67 -11.83
CA GLY A 69 -11.85 -1.78 -11.14
C GLY A 69 -10.85 -2.84 -10.69
N ARG A 70 -11.20 -4.12 -10.87
CA ARG A 70 -10.37 -5.27 -10.44
C ARG A 70 -9.02 -5.38 -11.17
N GLY A 71 -8.92 -4.82 -12.38
CA GLY A 71 -7.69 -4.82 -13.19
C GLY A 71 -6.80 -3.60 -12.99
N ALA A 72 -7.16 -2.66 -12.11
CA ALA A 72 -6.36 -1.45 -11.90
C ALA A 72 -4.97 -1.80 -11.36
N ARG A 73 -3.95 -1.10 -11.86
CA ARG A 73 -2.55 -1.19 -11.43
C ARG A 73 -2.05 0.20 -11.08
N PHE A 74 -1.04 0.26 -10.23
CA PHE A 74 -0.45 1.53 -9.82
C PHE A 74 1.07 1.48 -9.72
N GLN A 75 1.71 2.63 -9.91
CA GLN A 75 3.11 2.81 -9.55
C GLN A 75 3.22 2.99 -8.04
N ALA A 76 4.04 2.17 -7.41
CA ALA A 76 4.40 2.24 -6.02
C ALA A 76 5.70 3.05 -5.89
N CYS A 77 5.58 4.29 -5.45
CA CYS A 77 6.68 5.24 -5.26
C CYS A 77 7.07 5.30 -3.79
N SER A 78 8.38 5.33 -3.53
CA SER A 78 8.92 5.63 -2.19
C SER A 78 8.95 7.13 -1.98
N ASP A 79 8.57 7.59 -0.78
CA ASP A 79 8.67 9.02 -0.43
C ASP A 79 10.11 9.44 -0.11
N ASN A 80 10.96 8.47 0.30
CA ASN A 80 12.39 8.65 0.46
C ASN A 80 13.17 7.67 -0.44
N PRO A 81 13.40 8.01 -1.72
CA PRO A 81 14.13 7.15 -2.66
C PRO A 81 15.63 7.01 -2.34
N GLY A 82 16.18 7.86 -1.45
CA GLY A 82 17.58 7.84 -1.05
C GLY A 82 17.91 6.92 0.13
N ALA A 83 16.92 6.27 0.75
CA ALA A 83 17.18 5.31 1.82
C ALA A 83 17.85 4.03 1.25
N PRO A 84 18.77 3.39 2.01
CA PRO A 84 19.42 2.16 1.58
C PRO A 84 18.38 1.03 1.43
N GLY A 85 18.52 0.21 0.38
CA GLY A 85 17.63 -0.94 0.15
C GLY A 85 16.22 -0.59 -0.33
N VAL A 86 15.96 0.65 -0.75
CA VAL A 86 14.65 1.05 -1.27
C VAL A 86 14.31 0.32 -2.56
N VAL A 87 13.23 -0.45 -2.49
CA VAL A 87 12.62 -1.13 -3.64
C VAL A 87 11.29 -0.46 -3.97
N ASP A 88 11.14 0.02 -5.22
CA ASP A 88 9.94 0.69 -5.70
C ASP A 88 9.60 0.31 -7.15
N SER A 89 8.51 0.85 -7.71
CA SER A 89 8.02 0.46 -9.04
C SER A 89 9.01 0.69 -10.17
N ARG A 90 10.10 1.45 -9.98
CA ARG A 90 11.18 1.55 -10.95
C ARG A 90 11.95 0.23 -11.11
N GLN A 91 11.92 -0.63 -10.08
CA GLN A 91 12.62 -1.92 -10.06
C GLN A 91 11.71 -3.11 -10.35
N PHE A 92 10.49 -3.15 -9.81
CA PHE A 92 9.56 -4.28 -9.98
C PHE A 92 8.34 -3.99 -10.87
N GLY A 93 8.24 -2.77 -11.41
CA GLY A 93 7.13 -2.38 -12.29
C GLY A 93 5.81 -2.08 -11.56
N TRP A 94 4.71 -2.15 -12.30
CA TRP A 94 3.38 -1.75 -11.83
C TRP A 94 2.72 -2.80 -10.93
N VAL A 95 2.20 -2.36 -9.79
CA VAL A 95 1.58 -3.22 -8.77
C VAL A 95 0.07 -3.37 -9.02
N PRO A 96 -0.48 -4.60 -8.99
CA PRO A 96 -1.93 -4.79 -9.01
C PRO A 96 -2.63 -4.18 -7.80
N ALA A 97 -3.75 -3.50 -8.01
CA ALA A 97 -4.60 -3.02 -6.92
C ALA A 97 -5.25 -4.20 -6.16
N ALA A 98 -5.54 -5.29 -6.86
CA ALA A 98 -6.06 -6.51 -6.28
C ALA A 98 -5.07 -7.08 -5.23
N GLY A 99 -5.59 -7.38 -4.04
CA GLY A 99 -4.76 -7.89 -2.93
C GLY A 99 -3.97 -6.83 -2.16
N SER A 100 -3.97 -5.57 -2.61
CA SER A 100 -3.39 -4.46 -1.84
C SER A 100 -4.39 -3.86 -0.85
N TYR A 101 -3.86 -3.23 0.20
CA TYR A 101 -4.60 -2.56 1.24
C TYR A 101 -4.37 -1.06 1.15
N ARG A 102 -5.43 -0.27 1.22
CA ARG A 102 -5.36 1.19 1.34
C ARG A 102 -5.17 1.55 2.81
N VAL A 103 -4.13 2.32 3.11
CA VAL A 103 -3.96 2.93 4.44
C VAL A 103 -5.04 4.00 4.61
N VAL A 104 -5.83 3.88 5.69
CA VAL A 104 -6.89 4.84 6.05
C VAL A 104 -6.55 5.63 7.31
N TRP A 105 -5.65 5.10 8.15
CA TRP A 105 -5.17 5.78 9.33
C TRP A 105 -3.72 5.42 9.64
N THR A 106 -2.96 6.37 10.16
CA THR A 106 -1.60 6.17 10.67
C THR A 106 -1.58 6.56 12.14
N VAL A 107 -1.12 5.63 12.99
CA VAL A 107 -0.84 5.86 14.41
C VAL A 107 0.65 6.10 14.52
N ARG A 108 1.06 7.25 15.06
CA ARG A 108 2.47 7.60 15.17
C ARG A 108 3.13 6.78 16.29
N GLY A 109 4.26 6.15 15.98
CA GLY A 109 5.14 5.57 16.99
C GLY A 109 5.80 6.71 17.76
N GLY A 110 5.77 6.62 19.10
CA GLY A 110 6.47 7.56 19.98
C GLY A 110 7.99 7.45 19.88
#